data_AF-A0AAW0CWX6-F1
#
_entry.id   AF-A0AAW0CWX6-F1
#
_cell.length_a   1.000
_cell.length_b   1.000
_cell.length_c   1.000
_cell.angle_alpha   90.00
_cell.angle_beta   90.00
_cell.angle_gamma   90.00
#
_symmetry.space_group_name_H-M   'P 1'
#
loop_
_entity.id
_entity.type
_entity.pdbx_description
1 polymer ?
#
loop_
_entity_poly.entity_id
_entity_poly.type
_entity_poly.pdbx_seq_one_letter_code
_entity_poly.pdbx_strand_id
1 'polypeptide(L)'
;MSESEINTVSLPPSDSKILGVSLYRNRAEITRLYKLKVKKGQNHVKINWLPWDMDTESLRVEGRGKATIQDVNLSVNPPESESGSTTTLDELESKKTRIEKALERCKKSIASLETFLGTVSAQHTKSGDLVSVMKDYDTSAGELDEKLLGLQQQLKDVEKEIQVERKKVAPKAPYERGRHASIGVVAEEDSDVELILLYAVTGATWKAGYDIRVDTDGSEKPVKLIYKAIVSQATTELWENVPLTLETANPTYGLSLPTLHQWNVSVYKPAPPPPPPAPAPMAAVAAMPRARKLGRSAFFSASADSAEESFGGPAMDYATSRVESKGSMSATFRVPGLVTIPSDGGERSFTIVELELNALMTWFSIPNIDTRVHLKAKVHNESEYTLLPGRASVYVDGSFISKSDIPAVSPLEKFDCPLGLDPSVRITYHPLSKKSTTSGFYQKSTSYVYVQRLTVHNTKVSRVPLLKVVDRIPVSEDSQITVKLVNPPLKVPTSVSKPQPVAGSSEAATTTESNEGTSSKRLSILSSSGGSTLKSAERSGGALASIQEVVASSAGPNVKVSEGVVAQWDGADDSSVDVDALGKNGKIDWLCDIPAGEKVNLTLQWEVSMPVKTQVVGL
;
A
#
# COMPACT_ATOMS: atom_id res chain seq x y z
N MET A 1 65.43 0.08 -13.27
CA MET A 1 63.96 -0.01 -13.48
C MET A 1 63.34 0.34 -12.14
N SER A 2 62.87 1.57 -11.99
CA SER A 2 62.22 2.04 -10.77
C SER A 2 60.84 1.39 -10.68
N GLU A 3 60.55 0.70 -9.59
CA GLU A 3 59.18 0.30 -9.25
C GLU A 3 58.29 1.54 -9.36
N SER A 4 57.31 1.52 -10.25
CA SER A 4 56.31 2.57 -10.35
C SER A 4 55.46 2.52 -9.08
N GLU A 5 55.84 3.31 -8.06
CA GLU A 5 55.08 3.48 -6.82
C GLU A 5 53.64 3.88 -7.17
N ILE A 6 52.68 3.00 -6.89
CA ILE A 6 51.26 3.28 -7.08
C ILE A 6 50.83 4.23 -5.96
N ASN A 7 50.42 5.44 -6.32
CA ASN A 7 49.95 6.42 -5.35
C ASN A 7 48.58 6.00 -4.81
N THR A 8 48.48 5.65 -3.53
CA THR A 8 47.20 5.24 -2.91
C THR A 8 46.55 6.42 -2.20
N VAL A 9 45.28 6.70 -2.51
CA VAL A 9 44.46 7.73 -1.87
C VAL A 9 43.29 7.06 -1.20
N SER A 10 43.12 7.23 0.11
CA SER A 10 42.00 6.65 0.87
C SER A 10 41.06 7.76 1.34
N LEU A 11 39.79 7.67 0.98
CA LEU A 11 38.76 8.69 1.23
C LEU A 11 37.60 8.10 2.06
N PRO A 12 37.34 8.60 3.27
CA PRO A 12 36.12 8.31 4.02
C PRO A 12 34.89 9.07 3.45
N PRO A 13 33.66 8.74 3.88
CA PRO A 13 32.45 9.44 3.48
C PRO A 13 32.44 10.93 3.84
N SER A 14 33.13 11.33 4.91
CA SER A 14 33.25 12.72 5.36
C SER A 14 33.94 13.64 4.34
N ASP A 15 34.74 13.07 3.45
CA ASP A 15 35.49 13.81 2.43
C ASP A 15 34.67 14.02 1.15
N SER A 16 33.37 13.70 1.23
CA SER A 16 32.44 13.75 0.13
C SER A 16 31.31 14.74 0.37
N LYS A 17 30.64 15.14 -0.71
CA LYS A 17 29.41 15.92 -0.65
C LYS A 17 28.33 15.24 -1.48
N ILE A 18 27.16 14.99 -0.88
CA ILE A 18 25.98 14.56 -1.64
C ILE A 18 25.50 15.77 -2.46
N LEU A 19 25.55 15.65 -3.78
CA LEU A 19 25.11 16.68 -4.72
C LEU A 19 23.61 16.63 -4.95
N GLY A 20 22.99 15.46 -4.84
CA GLY A 20 21.55 15.30 -5.01
C GLY A 20 21.08 13.89 -4.73
N VAL A 21 19.79 13.81 -4.39
CA VAL A 21 19.08 12.55 -4.13
C VAL A 21 17.88 12.48 -5.06
N SER A 22 17.82 11.41 -5.86
CA SER A 22 16.65 11.08 -6.68
C SER A 22 15.91 9.93 -6.03
N LEU A 23 14.74 10.21 -5.48
CA LEU A 23 13.96 9.30 -4.67
C LEU A 23 12.85 8.66 -5.50
N TYR A 24 12.83 7.33 -5.50
CA TYR A 24 11.87 6.48 -6.19
C TYR A 24 10.95 5.80 -5.17
N ARG A 25 9.98 5.00 -5.63
CA ARG A 25 9.02 4.34 -4.72
C ARG A 25 9.66 3.30 -3.81
N ASN A 26 10.82 2.76 -4.18
CA ASN A 26 11.47 1.65 -3.46
C ASN A 26 12.98 1.82 -3.23
N ARG A 27 13.58 2.92 -3.69
CA ARG A 27 15.02 3.18 -3.60
C ARG A 27 15.29 4.67 -3.71
N ALA A 28 16.49 5.09 -3.35
CA ALA A 28 17.02 6.41 -3.66
C ALA A 28 18.31 6.25 -4.46
N GLU A 29 18.49 7.05 -5.50
CA GLU A 29 19.77 7.21 -6.18
C GLU A 29 20.50 8.41 -5.59
N ILE A 30 21.74 8.16 -5.16
CA ILE A 30 22.61 9.13 -4.53
C ILE A 30 23.66 9.56 -5.55
N THR A 31 23.77 10.86 -5.78
CA THR A 31 24.88 11.46 -6.52
C THR A 31 25.84 12.10 -5.53
N ARG A 32 27.07 11.59 -5.44
CA ARG A 32 28.07 12.01 -4.46
C ARG A 32 29.35 12.46 -5.15
N LEU A 33 29.92 13.56 -4.67
CA LEU A 33 31.15 14.15 -5.19
C LEU A 33 32.30 13.97 -4.21
N TYR A 34 33.44 13.50 -4.73
CA TYR A 34 34.74 13.48 -4.07
C TYR A 34 35.70 14.39 -4.84
N LYS A 35 36.48 15.21 -4.11
CA LYS A 35 37.56 16.00 -4.70
C LYS A 35 38.88 15.47 -4.16
N LEU A 36 39.83 15.17 -5.05
CA LEU A 36 41.12 14.60 -4.66
C LEU A 36 42.25 15.08 -5.57
N LYS A 37 43.47 14.96 -5.05
CA LYS A 37 44.70 15.21 -5.81
C LYS A 37 45.29 13.88 -6.26
N VAL A 38 45.60 13.78 -7.54
CA VAL A 38 46.27 12.62 -8.13
C VAL A 38 47.68 12.99 -8.55
N LYS A 39 48.61 12.05 -8.42
CA LYS A 39 49.99 12.18 -8.90
C LYS A 39 50.10 11.65 -10.33
N LYS A 40 51.09 12.13 -11.07
CA LYS A 40 51.47 11.57 -12.36
C LYS A 40 51.71 10.06 -12.24
N GLY A 41 51.13 9.29 -13.16
CA GLY A 41 51.20 7.84 -13.20
C GLY A 41 49.95 7.17 -12.62
N GLN A 42 50.12 5.98 -12.04
CA GLN A 42 49.03 5.17 -11.50
C GLN A 42 48.65 5.63 -10.08
N ASN A 43 47.37 5.85 -9.88
CA ASN A 43 46.74 6.17 -8.61
C ASN A 43 45.68 5.11 -8.30
N HIS A 44 45.58 4.74 -7.04
CA HIS A 44 44.60 3.80 -6.55
C HIS A 44 43.75 4.47 -5.48
N VAL A 45 42.51 4.79 -5.82
CA VAL A 45 41.59 5.52 -4.95
C VAL A 45 40.69 4.52 -4.24
N LYS A 46 40.72 4.53 -2.91
CA LYS A 46 39.88 3.68 -2.04
C LYS A 46 38.84 4.55 -1.34
N ILE A 47 37.57 4.30 -1.62
CA ILE A 47 36.44 4.96 -0.97
C ILE A 47 35.83 3.98 0.02
N ASN A 48 36.05 4.23 1.31
CA ASN A 48 35.62 3.32 2.38
C ASN A 48 34.26 3.74 2.96
N TRP A 49 33.58 2.79 3.62
CA TRP A 49 32.34 3.02 4.37
C TRP A 49 31.18 3.49 3.47
N LEU A 50 31.12 2.95 2.26
CA LEU A 50 29.93 3.07 1.42
C LEU A 50 28.77 2.28 2.05
N PRO A 51 27.52 2.69 1.81
CA PRO A 51 26.34 2.07 2.42
C PRO A 51 26.28 0.58 2.15
N TRP A 52 25.91 -0.19 3.18
CA TRP A 52 25.69 -1.62 3.01
C TRP A 52 24.45 -1.90 2.14
N ASP A 53 23.42 -1.10 2.35
CA ASP A 53 22.12 -1.06 1.68
C ASP A 53 22.18 -0.56 0.23
N MET A 54 23.38 -0.23 -0.28
CA MET A 54 23.64 0.07 -1.68
C MET A 54 23.49 -1.17 -2.57
N ASP A 55 22.80 -0.99 -3.70
CA ASP A 55 22.68 -1.96 -4.78
C ASP A 55 24.02 -2.08 -5.53
N THR A 56 24.62 -3.26 -5.51
CA THR A 56 25.97 -3.48 -6.04
C THR A 56 26.07 -3.29 -7.55
N GLU A 57 24.97 -3.50 -8.28
CA GLU A 57 24.95 -3.36 -9.74
C GLU A 57 24.67 -1.91 -10.18
N SER A 58 24.36 -1.03 -9.23
CA SER A 58 24.02 0.36 -9.51
C SER A 58 25.21 1.32 -9.51
N LEU A 59 26.38 0.91 -8.99
CA LEU A 59 27.53 1.80 -8.84
C LEU A 59 28.06 2.24 -10.21
N ARG A 60 28.06 3.56 -10.42
CA ARG A 60 28.70 4.23 -11.55
C ARG A 60 29.67 5.29 -11.02
N VAL A 61 30.78 5.44 -11.71
CA VAL A 61 31.81 6.43 -11.37
C VAL A 61 32.07 7.27 -12.60
N GLU A 62 31.86 8.58 -12.46
CA GLU A 62 32.25 9.57 -13.46
C GLU A 62 33.45 10.37 -12.95
N GLY A 63 34.41 10.65 -13.83
CA GLY A 63 35.58 11.47 -13.52
C GLY A 63 35.52 12.81 -14.24
N ARG A 64 35.92 13.89 -13.56
CA ARG A 64 36.20 15.20 -14.18
C ARG A 64 37.62 15.63 -13.83
N GLY A 65 38.37 16.09 -14.83
CA GLY A 65 39.77 16.52 -14.69
C GLY A 65 40.70 15.79 -15.66
N LYS A 66 42.00 16.05 -15.57
CA LYS A 66 43.03 15.49 -16.47
C LYS A 66 43.53 14.11 -16.01
N ALA A 67 42.60 13.17 -15.87
CA ALA A 67 42.91 11.79 -15.52
C ALA A 67 41.92 10.81 -16.16
N THR A 68 42.34 9.56 -16.32
CA THR A 68 41.52 8.48 -16.89
C THR A 68 41.23 7.42 -15.84
N ILE A 69 39.97 7.02 -15.70
CA ILE A 69 39.57 5.88 -14.86
C ILE A 69 39.88 4.59 -15.63
N GLN A 70 40.65 3.68 -15.04
CA GLN A 70 40.99 2.39 -15.65
C GLN A 70 40.06 1.27 -15.20
N ASP A 71 39.76 1.21 -13.91
CA ASP A 71 38.93 0.16 -13.31
C ASP A 71 38.15 0.69 -12.12
N VAL A 72 37.02 0.03 -11.84
CA VAL A 72 36.18 0.26 -10.68
C VAL A 72 35.79 -1.11 -10.13
N ASN A 73 36.12 -1.36 -8.87
CA ASN A 73 35.76 -2.58 -8.16
C ASN A 73 35.03 -2.23 -6.87
N LEU A 74 33.96 -2.98 -6.57
CA LEU A 74 33.20 -2.83 -5.33
C LEU A 74 33.34 -4.11 -4.50
N SER A 75 33.72 -3.96 -3.24
CA SER A 75 33.78 -5.09 -2.32
C SER A 75 33.37 -4.70 -0.89
N VAL A 76 33.36 -5.67 0.02
CA VAL A 76 33.04 -5.45 1.43
C VAL A 76 34.30 -5.04 2.18
N ASN A 77 34.20 -4.11 3.12
CA ASN A 77 35.34 -3.74 3.95
C ASN A 77 35.92 -4.97 4.68
N PRO A 78 37.26 -5.16 4.64
CA PRO A 78 37.89 -6.23 5.40
C PRO A 78 37.60 -6.06 6.90
N PRO A 79 37.58 -7.14 7.68
CA PRO A 79 37.45 -7.01 9.13
C PRO A 79 38.63 -6.19 9.66
N GLU A 80 38.36 -5.17 10.48
CA GLU A 80 39.40 -4.41 11.17
C GLU A 80 40.24 -5.40 11.99
N SER A 81 41.53 -5.48 11.72
CA SER A 81 42.46 -6.28 12.51
C SER A 81 42.74 -5.54 13.82
N GLU A 82 41.94 -5.78 14.85
CA GLU A 82 42.13 -5.19 16.18
C GLU A 82 43.25 -5.90 16.94
N SER A 83 44.51 -5.58 16.63
CA SER A 83 45.67 -6.15 17.33
C SER A 83 45.73 -5.74 18.82
N GLY A 84 44.96 -4.75 19.25
CA GLY A 84 44.99 -4.19 20.61
C GLY A 84 43.93 -4.74 21.58
N SER A 85 42.83 -5.34 21.09
CA SER A 85 41.74 -5.84 21.94
C SER A 85 41.89 -7.32 22.29
N THR A 86 42.77 -8.04 21.59
CA THR A 86 43.15 -9.42 21.94
C THR A 86 44.00 -9.47 23.22
N THR A 87 44.88 -8.49 23.47
CA THR A 87 45.76 -8.49 24.65
C THR A 87 45.00 -8.28 25.96
N THR A 88 43.98 -7.42 25.97
CA THR A 88 43.13 -7.17 27.15
C THR A 88 42.27 -8.38 27.49
N LEU A 89 41.76 -9.08 26.47
CA LEU A 89 41.00 -10.31 26.65
C LEU A 89 41.87 -11.43 27.25
N ASP A 90 43.10 -11.61 26.75
CA ASP A 90 44.06 -12.59 27.28
C ASP A 90 44.40 -12.31 28.76
N GLU A 91 44.57 -11.04 29.14
CA GLU A 91 44.80 -10.64 30.53
C GLU A 91 43.61 -11.00 31.44
N LEU A 92 42.38 -10.72 31.01
CA LEU A 92 41.17 -11.06 31.76
C LEU A 92 40.96 -12.57 31.89
N GLU A 93 41.25 -13.34 30.84
CA GLU A 93 41.22 -14.81 30.90
C GLU A 93 42.26 -15.35 31.88
N SER A 94 43.47 -14.78 31.90
CA SER A 94 44.49 -15.14 32.89
C SER A 94 44.05 -14.83 34.33
N LYS A 95 43.35 -13.71 34.55
CA LYS A 95 42.78 -13.30 35.84
C LYS A 95 41.68 -14.27 36.28
N LYS A 96 40.80 -14.68 35.36
CA LYS A 96 39.77 -15.70 35.61
C LYS A 96 40.39 -17.01 36.09
N THR A 97 41.40 -17.52 35.38
CA THR A 97 42.08 -18.78 35.77
C THR A 97 42.73 -18.69 37.15
N ARG A 98 43.29 -17.52 37.53
CA ARG A 98 43.85 -17.31 38.87
C ARG A 98 42.78 -17.36 39.97
N ILE A 99 41.62 -16.74 39.74
CA ILE A 99 40.50 -16.73 40.68
C ILE A 99 39.91 -18.13 40.82
N GLU A 100 39.69 -18.86 39.72
CA GLU A 100 39.20 -20.24 39.75
C GLU A 100 40.13 -21.16 40.54
N LYS A 101 41.44 -21.06 40.33
CA LYS A 101 42.44 -21.79 41.12
C LYS A 101 42.42 -21.40 42.60
N ALA A 102 42.17 -20.14 42.94
CA ALA A 102 42.01 -19.71 44.33
C ALA A 102 40.74 -20.27 44.98
N LEU A 103 39.64 -20.30 44.22
CA LEU A 103 38.35 -20.82 44.65
C LEU A 103 38.42 -22.34 44.90
N GLU A 104 39.06 -23.09 43.99
CA GLU A 104 39.33 -24.53 44.18
C GLU A 104 40.20 -24.81 45.41
N ARG A 105 41.21 -23.97 45.69
CA ARG A 105 42.01 -24.09 46.92
C ARG A 105 41.16 -23.84 48.17
N CYS A 106 40.31 -22.82 48.14
CA CYS A 106 39.42 -22.49 49.25
C CYS A 106 38.43 -23.62 49.54
N LYS A 107 37.76 -24.17 48.52
CA LYS A 107 36.87 -25.34 48.64
C LYS A 107 37.59 -26.56 49.23
N LYS A 108 38.80 -26.86 48.77
CA LYS A 108 39.61 -27.96 49.33
C LYS A 108 39.96 -27.72 50.79
N SER A 109 40.24 -26.48 51.17
CA SER A 109 40.50 -26.11 52.56
C SER A 109 39.27 -26.33 53.45
N ILE A 110 38.08 -25.90 53.01
CA ILE A 110 36.82 -26.14 53.72
C ILE A 110 36.58 -27.65 53.88
N ALA A 111 36.66 -28.42 52.79
CA ALA A 111 36.49 -29.88 52.84
C ALA A 111 37.50 -30.58 53.76
N SER A 112 38.76 -30.12 53.79
CA SER A 112 39.77 -30.67 54.70
C SER A 112 39.47 -30.36 56.17
N LEU A 113 38.90 -29.19 56.44
CA LEU A 113 38.54 -28.71 57.77
C LEU A 113 37.28 -29.45 58.29
N GLU A 114 36.29 -29.69 57.42
CA GLU A 114 35.14 -30.57 57.68
C GLU A 114 35.59 -32.02 57.94
N THR A 115 36.52 -32.54 57.14
CA THR A 115 37.07 -33.90 57.31
C THR A 115 37.80 -34.01 58.65
N PHE A 116 38.60 -33.00 59.02
CA PHE A 116 39.28 -32.95 60.32
C PHE A 116 38.26 -32.99 61.47
N LEU A 117 37.21 -32.17 61.42
CA LEU A 117 36.15 -32.19 62.42
C LEU A 117 35.47 -33.57 62.53
N GLY A 118 35.24 -34.24 61.39
CA GLY A 118 34.69 -35.60 61.35
C GLY A 118 35.58 -36.69 61.97
N THR A 119 36.89 -36.44 62.13
CA THR A 119 37.82 -37.36 62.79
C THR A 119 37.93 -37.16 64.31
N VAL A 120 37.37 -36.07 64.86
CA VAL A 120 37.38 -35.80 66.29
C VAL A 120 36.39 -36.74 67.02
N SER A 121 36.93 -37.76 67.69
CA SER A 121 36.13 -38.75 68.43
C SER A 121 35.93 -38.35 69.89
N ALA A 122 34.68 -38.47 70.37
CA ALA A 122 34.29 -38.20 71.75
C ALA A 122 34.97 -39.11 72.80
N GLN A 123 35.58 -40.23 72.37
CA GLN A 123 36.25 -41.18 73.28
C GLN A 123 37.64 -40.73 73.75
N HIS A 124 38.25 -39.72 73.10
CA HIS A 124 39.64 -39.30 73.37
C HIS A 124 39.80 -37.79 73.65
N THR A 125 38.70 -37.03 73.75
CA THR A 125 38.74 -35.57 73.95
C THR A 125 38.11 -35.21 75.29
N LYS A 126 38.81 -34.44 76.13
CA LYS A 126 38.25 -33.94 77.40
C LYS A 126 37.12 -32.94 77.10
N SER A 127 36.04 -32.98 77.87
CA SER A 127 34.82 -32.17 77.64
C SER A 127 35.07 -30.65 77.58
N GLY A 128 36.13 -30.14 78.22
CA GLY A 128 36.52 -28.72 78.17
C GLY A 128 37.21 -28.29 76.87
N ASP A 129 37.91 -29.19 76.17
CA ASP A 129 38.68 -28.89 74.94
C ASP A 129 37.77 -28.87 73.69
N LEU A 130 36.59 -29.48 73.78
CA LEU A 130 35.63 -29.56 72.68
C LEU A 130 35.06 -28.16 72.32
N VAL A 131 34.85 -27.31 73.32
CA VAL A 131 34.30 -25.96 73.15
C VAL A 131 35.30 -25.05 72.43
N SER A 132 36.60 -25.15 72.73
CA SER A 132 37.64 -24.39 72.03
C SER A 132 37.81 -24.85 70.59
N VAL A 133 37.81 -26.16 70.34
CA VAL A 133 37.89 -26.72 68.97
C VAL A 133 36.71 -26.27 68.11
N MET A 134 35.48 -26.27 68.66
CA MET A 134 34.30 -25.79 67.93
C MET A 134 34.39 -24.28 67.62
N LYS A 135 34.89 -23.48 68.56
CA LYS A 135 35.08 -22.04 68.36
C LYS A 135 36.14 -21.72 67.29
N ASP A 136 37.24 -22.46 67.30
CA ASP A 136 38.32 -22.31 66.30
C ASP A 136 37.87 -22.79 64.92
N TYR A 137 37.05 -23.85 64.86
CA TYR A 137 36.37 -24.30 63.65
C TYR A 137 35.44 -23.21 63.11
N ASP A 138 34.51 -22.69 63.91
CA ASP A 138 33.54 -21.69 63.47
C ASP A 138 34.23 -20.42 62.94
N THR A 139 35.32 -20.01 63.61
CA THR A 139 36.13 -18.86 63.18
C THR A 139 36.80 -19.14 61.83
N SER A 140 37.46 -20.30 61.69
CA SER A 140 38.19 -20.67 60.47
C SER A 140 37.25 -20.95 59.29
N ALA A 141 36.10 -21.59 59.54
CA ALA A 141 35.06 -21.83 58.56
C ALA A 141 34.45 -20.50 58.08
N GLY A 142 34.11 -19.59 59.00
CA GLY A 142 33.60 -18.26 58.66
C GLY A 142 34.57 -17.45 57.80
N GLU A 143 35.87 -17.48 58.09
CA GLU A 143 36.89 -16.81 57.26
C GLU A 143 37.01 -17.43 55.86
N LEU A 144 36.89 -18.76 55.75
CA LEU A 144 36.95 -19.45 54.46
C LEU A 144 35.68 -19.21 53.65
N ASP A 145 34.50 -19.16 54.28
CA ASP A 145 33.23 -18.83 53.63
C ASP A 145 33.22 -17.39 53.10
N GLU A 146 33.70 -16.41 53.88
CA GLU A 146 33.88 -15.03 53.41
C GLU A 146 34.84 -14.94 52.22
N LYS A 147 35.97 -15.67 52.28
CA LYS A 147 36.91 -15.76 51.14
C LYS A 147 36.27 -16.43 49.92
N LEU A 148 35.47 -17.47 50.12
CA LEU A 148 34.76 -18.18 49.05
C LEU A 148 33.74 -17.27 48.37
N LEU A 149 32.91 -16.57 49.16
CA LEU A 149 31.92 -15.60 48.66
C LEU A 149 32.61 -14.46 47.90
N GLY A 150 33.71 -13.91 48.46
CA GLY A 150 34.51 -12.88 47.80
C GLY A 150 35.10 -13.33 46.46
N LEU A 151 35.67 -14.54 46.39
CA LEU A 151 36.21 -15.11 45.15
C LEU A 151 35.12 -15.42 44.13
N GLN A 152 33.94 -15.90 44.57
CA GLN A 152 32.78 -16.11 43.69
C GLN A 152 32.29 -14.80 43.08
N GLN A 153 32.23 -13.73 43.87
CA GLN A 153 31.85 -12.41 43.39
C GLN A 153 32.88 -11.86 42.39
N GLN A 154 34.18 -11.98 42.69
CA GLN A 154 35.25 -11.60 41.76
C GLN A 154 35.21 -12.39 40.46
N LEU A 155 34.92 -13.70 40.51
CA LEU A 155 34.77 -14.54 39.31
C LEU A 155 33.61 -14.03 38.45
N LYS A 156 32.45 -13.75 39.07
CA LYS A 156 31.27 -13.22 38.38
C LYS A 156 31.54 -11.87 37.72
N ASP A 157 32.29 -10.99 38.36
CA ASP A 157 32.62 -9.67 37.81
C ASP A 157 33.63 -9.76 36.67
N VAL A 158 34.67 -10.60 36.80
CA VAL A 158 35.61 -10.87 35.70
C VAL A 158 34.92 -11.55 34.52
N GLU A 159 33.96 -12.45 34.75
CA GLU A 159 33.17 -13.04 33.66
C GLU A 159 32.32 -12.00 32.92
N LYS A 160 31.75 -11.01 33.62
CA LYS A 160 31.06 -9.89 32.96
C LYS A 160 32.02 -9.04 32.15
N GLU A 161 33.21 -8.72 32.69
CA GLU A 161 34.26 -7.98 31.97
C GLU A 161 34.67 -8.72 30.69
N ILE A 162 34.90 -10.03 30.77
CA ILE A 162 35.20 -10.89 29.61
C ILE A 162 34.06 -10.87 28.59
N GLN A 163 32.80 -10.94 29.02
CA GLN A 163 31.65 -10.90 28.11
C GLN A 163 31.53 -9.56 27.38
N VAL A 164 31.80 -8.44 28.08
CA VAL A 164 31.81 -7.10 27.48
C VAL A 164 32.95 -7.00 26.47
N GLU A 165 34.15 -7.44 26.84
CA GLU A 165 35.32 -7.35 25.96
C GLU A 165 35.17 -8.27 24.74
N ARG A 166 34.70 -9.51 24.92
CA ARG A 166 34.40 -10.43 23.80
C ARG A 166 33.41 -9.85 22.81
N LYS A 167 32.43 -9.04 23.25
CA LYS A 167 31.51 -8.35 22.36
C LYS A 167 32.18 -7.23 21.57
N LYS A 168 33.22 -6.59 22.10
CA LYS A 168 34.00 -5.58 21.36
C LYS A 168 34.90 -6.22 20.30
N VAL A 169 35.56 -7.34 20.65
CA VAL A 169 36.51 -8.05 19.76
C VAL A 169 35.79 -8.96 18.75
N ALA A 170 34.49 -9.23 18.95
CA ALA A 170 33.72 -10.04 18.02
C ALA A 170 33.79 -9.43 16.61
N PRO A 171 34.07 -10.25 15.57
CA PRO A 171 34.17 -9.73 14.21
C PRO A 171 32.84 -9.06 13.82
N LYS A 172 32.90 -7.76 13.56
CA LYS A 172 31.76 -6.97 13.10
C LYS A 172 31.14 -7.64 11.87
N ALA A 173 29.82 -7.73 11.86
CA ALA A 173 29.13 -8.36 10.76
C ALA A 173 29.39 -7.58 9.44
N PRO A 174 29.30 -8.22 8.26
CA PRO A 174 29.53 -7.54 6.98
C PRO A 174 28.77 -6.21 6.82
N TYR A 175 27.54 -6.13 7.32
CA TYR A 175 26.72 -4.93 7.23
C TYR A 175 27.20 -3.77 8.10
N GLU A 176 27.86 -4.06 9.23
CA GLU A 176 28.45 -3.04 10.11
C GLU A 176 29.77 -2.51 9.58
N ARG A 177 30.42 -3.27 8.69
CA ARG A 177 31.68 -2.88 8.05
C ARG A 177 31.46 -1.98 6.84
N GLY A 178 30.27 -1.98 6.25
CA GLY A 178 29.97 -1.26 5.01
C GLY A 178 30.75 -1.80 3.81
N ARG A 179 30.65 -1.11 2.69
CA ARG A 179 31.31 -1.45 1.42
C ARG A 179 32.50 -0.51 1.16
N HIS A 180 33.40 -0.90 0.27
CA HIS A 180 34.36 0.03 -0.31
C HIS A 180 34.48 -0.13 -1.82
N ALA A 181 34.66 1.00 -2.49
CA ALA A 181 35.00 1.06 -3.90
C ALA A 181 36.51 1.28 -4.05
N SER A 182 37.12 0.53 -4.95
CA SER A 182 38.51 0.64 -5.36
C SER A 182 38.53 1.08 -6.83
N ILE A 183 39.17 2.22 -7.10
CA ILE A 183 39.13 2.88 -8.41
C ILE A 183 40.57 3.12 -8.86
N GLY A 184 40.96 2.50 -9.97
CA GLY A 184 42.23 2.78 -10.65
C GLY A 184 42.13 4.05 -11.48
N VAL A 185 43.03 5.02 -11.23
CA VAL A 185 43.08 6.31 -11.93
C VAL A 185 44.48 6.57 -12.47
N VAL A 186 44.62 6.92 -13.74
CA VAL A 186 45.90 7.30 -14.35
C VAL A 186 45.89 8.77 -14.74
N ALA A 187 46.88 9.50 -14.26
CA ALA A 187 47.07 10.91 -14.57
C ALA A 187 48.38 11.14 -15.32
N GLU A 188 48.37 12.03 -16.33
CA GLU A 188 49.57 12.37 -17.09
C GLU A 188 50.49 13.36 -16.35
N GLU A 189 49.89 14.12 -15.44
CA GLU A 189 50.52 15.11 -14.57
C GLU A 189 49.81 15.16 -13.21
N ASP A 190 50.49 15.74 -12.22
CA ASP A 190 49.87 16.00 -10.92
C ASP A 190 48.70 16.98 -11.10
N SER A 191 47.50 16.56 -10.74
CA SER A 191 46.29 17.34 -10.99
C SER A 191 45.21 17.13 -9.93
N ASP A 192 44.34 18.13 -9.78
CA ASP A 192 43.12 18.02 -9.00
C ASP A 192 42.03 17.41 -9.88
N VAL A 193 41.36 16.37 -9.37
CA VAL A 193 40.29 15.66 -10.07
C VAL A 193 39.07 15.51 -9.18
N GLU A 194 37.91 15.42 -9.82
CA GLU A 194 36.64 15.17 -9.17
C GLU A 194 36.11 13.79 -9.58
N LEU A 195 35.70 12.98 -8.60
CA LEU A 195 35.01 11.72 -8.83
C LEU A 195 33.57 11.86 -8.37
N ILE A 196 32.64 11.58 -9.28
CA ILE A 196 31.21 11.56 -9.01
C ILE A 196 30.76 10.11 -8.95
N LEU A 197 30.32 9.66 -7.78
CA LEU A 197 29.73 8.35 -7.56
C LEU A 197 28.22 8.47 -7.68
N LEU A 198 27.62 7.60 -8.50
CA LEU A 198 26.18 7.42 -8.60
C LEU A 198 25.86 6.00 -8.16
N TYR A 199 24.95 5.84 -7.22
CA TYR A 199 24.52 4.52 -6.74
C TYR A 199 23.13 4.57 -6.13
N ALA A 200 22.42 3.45 -6.20
CA ALA A 200 21.11 3.28 -5.59
C ALA A 200 21.24 2.64 -4.20
N VAL A 201 20.50 3.17 -3.22
CA VAL A 201 20.34 2.62 -1.88
C VAL A 201 18.90 2.15 -1.65
N THR A 202 18.76 1.06 -0.91
CA THR A 202 17.46 0.55 -0.43
C THR A 202 17.14 1.12 0.94
N GLY A 203 15.87 1.09 1.36
CA GLY A 203 15.47 1.68 2.65
C GLY A 203 15.12 3.17 2.59
N ALA A 204 14.99 3.74 1.39
CA ALA A 204 14.34 5.03 1.18
C ALA A 204 13.21 4.90 0.16
N THR A 205 12.07 5.51 0.45
CA THR A 205 10.86 5.42 -0.36
C THR A 205 10.10 6.74 -0.35
N TRP A 206 9.29 6.96 -1.38
CA TRP A 206 8.21 7.93 -1.30
C TRP A 206 6.90 7.35 -1.83
N LYS A 207 5.78 7.85 -1.29
CA LYS A 207 4.42 7.53 -1.74
C LYS A 207 3.59 8.80 -1.88
N ALA A 208 2.58 8.74 -2.73
CA ALA A 208 1.61 9.81 -2.88
C ALA A 208 0.70 9.91 -1.65
N GLY A 209 0.47 11.14 -1.20
CA GLY A 209 -0.54 11.48 -0.20
C GLY A 209 -1.31 12.71 -0.66
N TYR A 210 -2.54 12.86 -0.17
CA TYR A 210 -3.41 13.94 -0.62
C TYR A 210 -4.16 14.58 0.54
N ASP A 211 -4.40 15.88 0.47
CA ASP A 211 -5.51 16.51 1.17
C ASP A 211 -6.51 17.01 0.12
N ILE A 212 -7.77 16.60 0.25
CA ILE A 212 -8.86 17.08 -0.60
C ILE A 212 -9.69 18.01 0.26
N ARG A 213 -9.78 19.28 -0.12
CA ARG A 213 -10.63 20.27 0.54
C ARG A 213 -11.77 20.62 -0.40
N VAL A 214 -13.00 20.41 0.06
CA VAL A 214 -14.21 20.72 -0.69
C VAL A 214 -14.93 21.88 -0.04
N ASP A 215 -15.23 22.89 -0.84
CA ASP A 215 -16.08 24.01 -0.48
C ASP A 215 -17.47 23.79 -1.10
N THR A 216 -18.51 23.79 -0.26
CA THR A 216 -19.89 23.59 -0.72
C THR A 216 -20.64 24.89 -1.02
N ASP A 217 -20.04 26.06 -0.80
CA ASP A 217 -20.67 27.38 -0.94
C ASP A 217 -20.71 27.91 -2.39
N GLY A 218 -20.62 27.02 -3.39
CA GLY A 218 -20.88 27.37 -4.79
C GLY A 218 -19.70 28.01 -5.52
N SER A 219 -18.45 27.71 -5.14
CA SER A 219 -17.26 28.01 -5.96
C SER A 219 -17.31 27.28 -7.31
N GLU A 220 -16.87 27.90 -8.41
CA GLU A 220 -16.77 27.24 -9.73
C GLU A 220 -15.85 26.00 -9.67
N LYS A 221 -14.76 26.09 -8.91
CA LYS A 221 -13.81 25.01 -8.61
C LYS A 221 -13.91 24.65 -7.12
N PRO A 222 -14.89 23.81 -6.73
CA PRO A 222 -15.17 23.55 -5.33
C PRO A 222 -14.09 22.69 -4.66
N VAL A 223 -13.17 22.07 -5.42
CA VAL A 223 -12.19 21.13 -4.89
C VAL A 223 -10.77 21.68 -4.99
N LYS A 224 -10.14 21.91 -3.84
CA LYS A 224 -8.72 22.15 -3.70
C LYS A 224 -8.01 20.85 -3.30
N LEU A 225 -7.23 20.28 -4.22
CA LEU A 225 -6.46 19.06 -4.03
C LEU A 225 -4.98 19.42 -3.79
N ILE A 226 -4.50 19.11 -2.60
CA ILE A 226 -3.09 19.28 -2.23
C ILE A 226 -2.40 17.93 -2.43
N TYR A 227 -1.59 17.83 -3.49
CA TYR A 227 -0.81 16.63 -3.79
C TYR A 227 0.51 16.67 -3.02
N LYS A 228 0.77 15.65 -2.20
CA LYS A 228 1.95 15.53 -1.34
C LYS A 228 2.76 14.28 -1.65
N ALA A 229 4.07 14.38 -1.45
CA ALA A 229 4.97 13.26 -1.35
C ALA A 229 5.22 12.94 0.13
N ILE A 230 4.91 11.72 0.53
CA ILE A 230 5.27 11.18 1.85
C ILE A 230 6.55 10.40 1.68
N VAL A 231 7.65 10.96 2.18
CA VAL A 231 9.01 10.43 2.10
C VAL A 231 9.36 9.73 3.42
N SER A 232 9.97 8.55 3.33
CA SER A 232 10.54 7.83 4.48
C SER A 232 11.91 7.30 4.10
N GLN A 233 12.89 7.48 5.00
CA GLN A 233 14.27 7.10 4.78
C GLN A 233 14.86 6.48 6.05
N ALA A 234 15.42 5.29 5.91
CA ALA A 234 16.10 4.51 6.93
C ALA A 234 17.44 3.94 6.39
N THR A 235 18.03 4.64 5.40
CA THR A 235 19.31 4.26 4.77
C THR A 235 20.48 4.47 5.72
N THR A 236 21.62 3.83 5.52
CA THR A 236 22.79 4.09 6.39
C THR A 236 23.45 5.47 6.20
N GLU A 237 22.92 6.28 5.28
CA GLU A 237 23.37 7.65 5.02
C GLU A 237 22.50 8.73 5.66
N LEU A 238 23.14 9.83 6.04
CA LEU A 238 22.49 11.05 6.49
C LEU A 238 22.38 12.03 5.31
N TRP A 239 21.18 12.52 5.03
CA TRP A 239 20.94 13.49 3.97
C TRP A 239 20.78 14.88 4.59
N GLU A 240 21.85 15.67 4.62
CA GLU A 240 21.82 17.04 5.15
C GLU A 240 21.94 18.08 4.04
N ASN A 241 20.97 18.99 3.97
CA ASN A 241 20.95 20.10 3.01
C ASN A 241 21.15 19.66 1.55
N VAL A 242 20.43 18.61 1.14
CA VAL A 242 20.53 18.05 -0.22
C VAL A 242 19.33 18.48 -1.07
N PRO A 243 19.50 18.71 -2.38
CA PRO A 243 18.37 18.82 -3.28
C PRO A 243 17.73 17.45 -3.45
N LEU A 244 16.41 17.39 -3.28
CA LEU A 244 15.62 16.17 -3.39
C LEU A 244 14.75 16.23 -4.65
N THR A 245 14.87 15.20 -5.46
CA THR A 245 14.07 14.99 -6.66
C THR A 245 13.22 13.74 -6.45
N LEU A 246 11.92 13.83 -6.72
CA LEU A 246 10.98 12.72 -6.59
C LEU A 246 10.64 12.20 -7.97
N GLU A 247 10.88 10.92 -8.19
CA GLU A 247 10.69 10.26 -9.48
C GLU A 247 9.50 9.30 -9.42
N THR A 248 8.57 9.40 -10.36
CA THR A 248 7.37 8.53 -10.39
C THR A 248 7.61 7.18 -11.06
N ALA A 249 8.63 7.09 -11.91
CA ALA A 249 9.01 5.89 -12.65
C ALA A 249 10.16 5.18 -11.95
N ASN A 250 9.99 3.90 -11.65
CA ASN A 250 11.09 3.08 -11.15
C ASN A 250 11.93 2.60 -12.35
N PRO A 251 13.23 2.92 -12.44
CA PRO A 251 14.09 2.34 -13.46
C PRO A 251 14.07 0.81 -13.31
N THR A 252 13.65 0.12 -14.36
CA THR A 252 13.60 -1.34 -14.39
C THR A 252 14.86 -1.85 -15.05
N TYR A 253 15.74 -2.46 -14.26
CA TYR A 253 16.93 -3.13 -14.75
C TYR A 253 16.57 -4.58 -15.13
N GLY A 254 16.98 -5.04 -16.33
CA GLY A 254 16.78 -6.43 -16.75
C GLY A 254 15.36 -6.79 -17.24
N LEU A 255 14.72 -5.91 -18.03
CA LEU A 255 13.47 -6.26 -18.71
C LEU A 255 13.67 -7.45 -19.66
N SER A 256 13.16 -8.63 -19.32
CA SER A 256 12.91 -9.70 -20.28
C SER A 256 11.50 -9.52 -20.83
N LEU A 257 11.39 -9.36 -22.16
CA LEU A 257 10.08 -9.30 -22.79
C LEU A 257 9.37 -10.65 -22.60
N PRO A 258 8.11 -10.67 -22.13
CA PRO A 258 7.38 -11.92 -22.03
C PRO A 258 7.21 -12.51 -23.43
N THR A 259 7.63 -13.76 -23.59
CA THR A 259 7.42 -14.50 -24.84
C THR A 259 6.10 -15.25 -24.76
N LEU A 260 5.21 -15.05 -25.75
CA LEU A 260 3.96 -15.81 -25.84
C LEU A 260 4.29 -17.27 -26.20
N HIS A 261 4.10 -18.19 -25.25
CA HIS A 261 4.20 -19.61 -25.54
C HIS A 261 2.99 -20.06 -26.38
N GLN A 262 3.22 -20.94 -27.34
CA GLN A 262 2.15 -21.54 -28.13
C GLN A 262 1.09 -22.18 -27.22
N TRP A 263 -0.18 -21.86 -27.45
CA TRP A 263 -1.30 -22.48 -26.75
C TRP A 263 -1.64 -23.81 -27.44
N ASN A 264 -0.99 -24.89 -26.98
CA ASN A 264 -1.26 -26.22 -27.49
C ASN A 264 -2.57 -26.77 -26.91
N VAL A 265 -3.51 -27.15 -27.77
CA VAL A 265 -4.74 -27.85 -27.40
C VAL A 265 -4.57 -29.33 -27.75
N SER A 266 -4.69 -30.22 -26.76
CA SER A 266 -4.67 -31.66 -26.94
C SER A 266 -5.92 -32.29 -26.35
N VAL A 267 -6.44 -33.35 -26.99
CA VAL A 267 -7.56 -34.13 -26.45
C VAL A 267 -7.14 -34.73 -25.11
N TYR A 268 -7.95 -34.49 -24.07
CA TYR A 268 -7.74 -35.05 -22.74
C TYR A 268 -7.69 -36.58 -22.81
N LYS A 269 -6.49 -37.14 -22.58
CA LYS A 269 -6.30 -38.57 -22.39
C LYS A 269 -6.21 -38.81 -20.88
N PRO A 270 -7.20 -39.47 -20.25
CA PRO A 270 -7.11 -39.79 -18.83
C PRO A 270 -5.86 -40.63 -18.59
N ALA A 271 -5.06 -40.24 -17.59
CA ALA A 271 -3.88 -40.98 -17.21
C ALA A 271 -4.28 -42.39 -16.74
N PRO A 272 -3.47 -43.43 -17.04
CA PRO A 272 -3.71 -44.74 -16.47
C PRO A 272 -3.68 -44.64 -14.92
N PRO A 273 -4.56 -45.38 -14.23
CA PRO A 273 -4.62 -45.33 -12.78
C PRO A 273 -3.26 -45.73 -12.18
N PRO A 274 -2.82 -45.06 -11.10
CA PRO A 274 -1.59 -45.43 -10.43
C PRO A 274 -1.69 -46.87 -9.89
N PRO A 275 -0.60 -47.64 -9.88
CA PRO A 275 -0.59 -48.97 -9.28
C PRO A 275 -0.92 -48.88 -7.78
N PRO A 276 -1.60 -49.88 -7.21
CA PRO A 276 -1.96 -49.89 -5.80
C PRO A 276 -0.71 -49.86 -4.92
N PRO A 277 -0.72 -49.11 -3.80
CA PRO A 277 0.41 -49.04 -2.89
C PRO A 277 0.63 -50.41 -2.21
N ALA A 278 1.90 -50.83 -2.13
CA ALA A 278 2.29 -52.01 -1.36
C ALA A 278 2.05 -51.76 0.15
N PRO A 279 1.67 -52.79 0.93
CA PRO A 279 1.41 -52.62 2.35
C PRO A 279 2.72 -52.33 3.12
N ALA A 280 2.75 -51.21 3.83
CA ALA A 280 3.81 -50.87 4.78
C ALA A 280 3.49 -51.43 6.19
N PRO A 281 4.48 -51.87 6.97
CA PRO A 281 4.27 -52.48 8.28
C PRO A 281 3.86 -51.43 9.33
N MET A 282 2.94 -51.83 10.22
CA MET A 282 2.52 -51.03 11.37
C MET A 282 3.66 -50.93 12.41
N ALA A 283 4.04 -49.72 12.78
CA ALA A 283 4.80 -49.44 13.99
C ALA A 283 4.18 -48.26 14.77
N ALA A 284 3.80 -48.59 16.01
CA ALA A 284 3.56 -47.79 17.21
C ALA A 284 3.27 -46.28 17.08
N VAL A 285 2.02 -45.93 17.43
CA VAL A 285 1.58 -44.57 17.75
C VAL A 285 2.17 -44.15 19.10
N ALA A 286 3.08 -43.18 19.09
CA ALA A 286 3.54 -42.47 20.28
C ALA A 286 2.91 -41.06 20.34
N ALA A 287 2.56 -40.65 21.56
CA ALA A 287 1.69 -39.55 21.92
C ALA A 287 2.19 -38.13 21.53
N MET A 288 1.24 -37.25 21.19
CA MET A 288 1.44 -35.79 21.13
C MET A 288 0.76 -35.08 22.33
N PRO A 289 1.32 -33.96 22.83
CA PRO A 289 0.77 -33.24 23.97
C PRO A 289 -0.32 -32.22 23.60
N ARG A 290 -1.22 -31.98 24.57
CA ARG A 290 -2.36 -31.04 24.51
C ARG A 290 -1.91 -29.58 24.45
N ALA A 291 -2.43 -28.83 23.47
CA ALA A 291 -2.41 -27.37 23.46
C ALA A 291 -3.47 -26.79 24.41
N ARG A 292 -3.05 -25.82 25.23
CA ARG A 292 -3.82 -25.16 26.29
C ARG A 292 -4.43 -23.87 25.73
N LYS A 293 -5.76 -23.73 25.81
CA LYS A 293 -6.50 -22.48 25.55
C LYS A 293 -6.11 -21.42 26.58
N LEU A 294 -5.82 -20.19 26.14
CA LEU A 294 -5.76 -19.00 26.98
C LEU A 294 -6.74 -17.95 26.47
N GLY A 295 -7.46 -17.35 27.41
CA GLY A 295 -8.65 -16.53 27.20
C GLY A 295 -8.38 -15.13 26.66
N ARG A 296 -9.40 -14.58 26.00
CA ARG A 296 -9.53 -13.18 25.62
C ARG A 296 -9.81 -12.34 26.86
N SER A 297 -8.99 -11.35 27.15
CA SER A 297 -9.35 -10.20 27.97
C SER A 297 -9.58 -8.98 27.09
N ALA A 298 -10.59 -8.20 27.48
CA ALA A 298 -11.03 -6.98 26.82
C ALA A 298 -10.03 -5.85 27.04
N PHE A 299 -9.76 -5.09 25.97
CA PHE A 299 -9.07 -3.81 26.07
C PHE A 299 -10.06 -2.71 26.43
N PHE A 300 -9.72 -1.94 27.46
CA PHE A 300 -10.39 -0.71 27.85
C PHE A 300 -10.24 0.34 26.74
N SER A 301 -11.37 0.94 26.36
CA SER A 301 -11.44 2.19 25.61
C SER A 301 -11.29 3.34 26.60
N ALA A 302 -10.16 4.06 26.55
CA ALA A 302 -10.02 5.36 27.17
C ALA A 302 -10.27 6.44 26.11
N SER A 303 -11.37 7.15 26.25
CA SER A 303 -11.65 8.40 25.54
C SER A 303 -10.66 9.47 26.01
N ALA A 304 -9.79 9.92 25.12
CA ALA A 304 -9.01 11.13 25.32
C ALA A 304 -9.82 12.32 24.80
N ASP A 305 -10.31 13.12 25.74
CA ASP A 305 -10.86 14.45 25.48
C ASP A 305 -9.71 15.30 24.91
N SER A 306 -9.80 15.63 23.63
CA SER A 306 -8.82 16.50 22.96
C SER A 306 -9.49 17.85 22.80
N ALA A 307 -9.09 18.81 23.64
CA ALA A 307 -9.48 20.21 23.49
C ALA A 307 -8.97 20.73 22.14
N GLU A 308 -9.88 21.15 21.27
CA GLU A 308 -9.55 21.89 20.06
C GLU A 308 -9.14 23.32 20.46
N GLU A 309 -7.84 23.58 20.49
CA GLU A 309 -7.35 24.96 20.41
C GLU A 309 -7.37 25.42 18.95
N SER A 310 -8.30 26.32 18.64
CA SER A 310 -8.37 27.03 17.36
C SER A 310 -7.21 28.01 17.26
N PHE A 311 -6.17 27.65 16.50
CA PHE A 311 -5.11 28.58 16.11
C PHE A 311 -5.56 29.41 14.91
N GLY A 312 -6.21 30.55 15.20
CA GLY A 312 -6.56 31.58 14.21
C GLY A 312 -5.34 32.40 13.79
N GLY A 313 -4.56 31.89 12.85
CA GLY A 313 -3.56 32.64 12.09
C GLY A 313 -3.80 32.51 10.58
N PRO A 314 -3.34 33.45 9.73
CA PRO A 314 -3.41 33.30 8.29
C PRO A 314 -2.64 32.03 7.87
N ALA A 315 -3.21 31.24 6.96
CA ALA A 315 -2.59 30.02 6.45
C ALA A 315 -1.25 30.36 5.80
N MET A 316 -0.16 29.73 6.26
CA MET A 316 1.13 29.82 5.56
C MET A 316 1.05 29.10 4.21
N ASP A 317 1.65 29.72 3.19
CA ASP A 317 1.72 29.18 1.84
C ASP A 317 2.58 27.90 1.78
N TYR A 318 2.24 26.99 0.87
CA TYR A 318 2.99 25.74 0.67
C TYR A 318 4.07 25.95 -0.40
N ALA A 319 5.33 25.61 -0.10
CA ALA A 319 6.36 25.54 -1.13
C ALA A 319 6.02 24.43 -2.14
N THR A 320 5.70 24.80 -3.38
CA THR A 320 5.34 23.86 -4.45
C THR A 320 6.55 23.46 -5.27
N SER A 321 6.65 22.16 -5.59
CA SER A 321 7.77 21.57 -6.34
C SER A 321 7.78 22.04 -7.80
N ARG A 322 8.96 22.36 -8.34
CA ARG A 322 9.10 22.72 -9.77
C ARG A 322 9.22 21.45 -10.60
N VAL A 323 8.33 21.28 -11.59
CA VAL A 323 8.34 20.14 -12.52
C VAL A 323 9.40 20.37 -13.59
N GLU A 324 10.36 19.45 -13.73
CA GLU A 324 11.48 19.60 -14.68
C GLU A 324 11.41 18.67 -15.91
N SER A 325 10.61 17.60 -15.88
CA SER A 325 10.48 16.67 -17.01
C SER A 325 9.04 16.30 -17.32
N LYS A 326 8.65 16.51 -18.59
CA LYS A 326 7.33 16.23 -19.17
C LYS A 326 7.43 15.03 -20.12
N GLY A 327 7.64 13.82 -19.58
CA GLY A 327 7.62 12.59 -20.36
C GLY A 327 6.23 11.93 -20.33
N SER A 328 5.80 11.28 -21.42
CA SER A 328 4.52 10.54 -21.44
C SER A 328 4.53 9.26 -20.56
N MET A 329 5.63 8.96 -19.88
CA MET A 329 5.85 7.72 -19.11
C MET A 329 6.37 7.95 -17.68
N SER A 330 6.89 9.15 -17.35
CA SER A 330 7.48 9.47 -16.04
C SER A 330 7.38 10.96 -15.74
N ALA A 331 7.11 11.29 -14.48
CA ALA A 331 7.14 12.66 -13.97
C ALA A 331 8.23 12.80 -12.91
N THR A 332 8.87 13.95 -12.92
CA THR A 332 9.97 14.31 -12.01
C THR A 332 9.59 15.58 -11.26
N PHE A 333 9.53 15.50 -9.94
CA PHE A 333 9.19 16.63 -9.07
C PHE A 333 10.39 17.06 -8.25
N ARG A 334 10.89 18.29 -8.46
CA ARG A 334 11.97 18.83 -7.64
C ARG A 334 11.40 19.52 -6.40
N VAL A 335 11.71 18.99 -5.22
CA VAL A 335 11.31 19.60 -3.95
C VAL A 335 12.00 20.96 -3.80
N PRO A 336 11.28 22.03 -3.44
CA PRO A 336 11.88 23.36 -3.34
C PRO A 336 12.90 23.45 -2.20
N GLY A 337 14.03 24.09 -2.48
CA GLY A 337 15.08 24.32 -1.50
C GLY A 337 15.95 23.08 -1.24
N LEU A 338 16.74 23.17 -0.19
CA LEU A 338 17.56 22.06 0.31
C LEU A 338 16.83 21.42 1.49
N VAL A 339 16.80 20.10 1.53
CA VAL A 339 16.13 19.35 2.59
C VAL A 339 17.12 18.54 3.40
N THR A 340 16.83 18.40 4.69
CA THR A 340 17.54 17.49 5.59
C THR A 340 16.58 16.39 6.01
N ILE A 341 16.92 15.13 5.73
CA ILE A 341 16.12 13.95 6.10
C ILE A 341 17.01 13.02 6.94
N PRO A 342 16.63 12.74 8.20
CA PRO A 342 17.35 11.81 9.06
C PRO A 342 17.02 10.37 8.69
N SER A 343 17.96 9.47 9.02
CA SER A 343 17.76 8.03 8.90
C SER A 343 17.04 7.45 10.13
N ASP A 344 15.79 7.85 10.34
CA ASP A 344 14.97 7.35 11.45
C ASP A 344 13.76 6.51 10.97
N GLY A 345 13.57 6.40 9.65
CA GLY A 345 12.40 5.77 9.05
C GLY A 345 11.10 6.57 9.18
N GLY A 346 11.16 7.76 9.79
CA GLY A 346 10.02 8.65 9.97
C GLY A 346 9.44 9.12 8.65
N GLU A 347 8.12 9.28 8.61
CA GLU A 347 7.43 9.83 7.44
C GLU A 347 7.45 11.37 7.47
N ARG A 348 7.82 11.98 6.35
CA ARG A 348 7.79 13.44 6.14
C ARG A 348 7.02 13.77 4.88
N SER A 349 6.13 14.75 4.97
CA SER A 349 5.31 15.16 3.83
C SER A 349 5.85 16.44 3.18
N PHE A 350 6.04 16.41 1.86
CA PHE A 350 6.37 17.58 1.04
C PHE A 350 5.22 17.87 0.08
N THR A 351 4.81 19.13 -0.06
CA THR A 351 3.80 19.50 -1.05
C THR A 351 4.43 19.48 -2.44
N ILE A 352 3.87 18.68 -3.34
CA ILE A 352 4.25 18.64 -4.75
C ILE A 352 3.58 19.80 -5.45
N VAL A 353 2.26 19.84 -5.43
CA VAL A 353 1.46 20.83 -6.14
C VAL A 353 0.11 21.00 -5.46
N GLU A 354 -0.43 22.20 -5.57
CA GLU A 354 -1.80 22.51 -5.21
C GLU A 354 -2.63 22.69 -6.49
N LEU A 355 -3.76 22.00 -6.58
CA LEU A 355 -4.61 21.98 -7.76
C LEU A 355 -6.03 22.42 -7.38
N GLU A 356 -6.58 23.35 -8.15
CA GLU A 356 -7.99 23.71 -8.10
C GLU A 356 -8.72 22.97 -9.22
N LEU A 357 -9.55 22.00 -8.82
CA LEU A 357 -10.21 21.05 -9.70
C LEU A 357 -11.72 21.26 -9.69
N ASN A 358 -12.32 21.01 -10.85
CA ASN A 358 -13.77 20.89 -10.98
C ASN A 358 -14.26 19.55 -10.45
N ALA A 359 -15.44 19.55 -9.82
CA ALA A 359 -16.08 18.33 -9.37
C ALA A 359 -17.60 18.42 -9.47
N LEU A 360 -18.22 17.28 -9.78
CA LEU A 360 -19.67 17.14 -9.80
C LEU A 360 -20.13 16.50 -8.49
N MET A 361 -20.96 17.22 -7.73
CA MET A 361 -21.54 16.68 -6.49
C MET A 361 -22.74 15.80 -6.81
N THR A 362 -22.74 14.60 -6.21
CA THR A 362 -23.78 13.59 -6.39
C THR A 362 -24.12 12.95 -5.06
N TRP A 363 -25.42 12.68 -4.84
CA TRP A 363 -25.89 11.99 -3.65
C TRP A 363 -26.24 10.55 -3.99
N PHE A 364 -25.97 9.65 -3.05
CA PHE A 364 -26.20 8.23 -3.24
C PHE A 364 -26.73 7.56 -1.97
N SER A 365 -27.69 6.65 -2.10
CA SER A 365 -28.17 5.83 -0.97
C SER A 365 -28.67 4.45 -1.44
N ILE A 366 -28.56 3.46 -0.56
CA ILE A 366 -29.11 2.11 -0.74
C ILE A 366 -30.03 1.78 0.44
N PRO A 367 -31.27 2.29 0.48
CA PRO A 367 -32.10 2.31 1.69
C PRO A 367 -32.46 0.95 2.28
N ASN A 368 -32.45 -0.10 1.47
CA ASN A 368 -32.65 -1.49 1.92
C ASN A 368 -31.52 -1.97 2.86
N ILE A 369 -30.31 -1.39 2.72
CA ILE A 369 -29.14 -1.68 3.56
C ILE A 369 -28.93 -0.59 4.60
N ASP A 370 -28.89 0.67 4.17
CA ASP A 370 -28.70 1.84 5.00
C ASP A 370 -29.48 3.02 4.41
N THR A 371 -30.37 3.61 5.19
CA THR A 371 -31.22 4.74 4.78
C THR A 371 -30.47 6.08 4.79
N ARG A 372 -29.25 6.11 5.31
CA ARG A 372 -28.42 7.32 5.30
C ARG A 372 -27.98 7.65 3.88
N VAL A 373 -27.86 8.94 3.60
CA VAL A 373 -27.46 9.45 2.30
C VAL A 373 -25.99 9.83 2.33
N HIS A 374 -25.24 9.35 1.34
CA HIS A 374 -23.83 9.66 1.15
C HIS A 374 -23.67 10.76 0.10
N LEU A 375 -22.78 11.71 0.38
CA LEU A 375 -22.33 12.72 -0.57
C LEU A 375 -21.02 12.25 -1.23
N LYS A 376 -20.93 12.38 -2.55
CA LYS A 376 -19.73 12.06 -3.34
C LYS A 376 -19.45 13.19 -4.32
N ALA A 377 -18.18 13.56 -4.44
CA ALA A 377 -17.68 14.43 -5.49
C ALA A 377 -17.04 13.58 -6.59
N LYS A 378 -17.54 13.68 -7.82
CA LYS A 378 -16.87 13.14 -9.00
C LYS A 378 -15.90 14.20 -9.52
N VAL A 379 -14.63 14.07 -9.13
CA VAL A 379 -13.57 15.05 -9.40
C VAL A 379 -12.97 14.78 -10.76
N HIS A 380 -12.74 15.82 -11.56
CA HIS A 380 -12.08 15.72 -12.86
C HIS A 380 -10.61 16.10 -12.73
N ASN A 381 -9.70 15.21 -13.13
CA ASN A 381 -8.29 15.52 -13.19
C ASN A 381 -7.99 16.42 -14.40
N GLU A 382 -8.10 17.74 -14.20
CA GLU A 382 -7.76 18.75 -15.19
C GLU A 382 -6.27 19.09 -15.22
N SER A 383 -5.46 18.45 -14.37
CA SER A 383 -4.03 18.70 -14.34
C SER A 383 -3.32 18.01 -15.52
N GLU A 384 -2.12 18.48 -15.84
CA GLU A 384 -1.24 17.83 -16.83
C GLU A 384 -0.62 16.51 -16.30
N TYR A 385 -0.93 16.12 -15.06
CA TYR A 385 -0.24 15.05 -14.35
C TYR A 385 -1.15 13.87 -14.06
N THR A 386 -0.59 12.66 -14.11
CA THR A 386 -1.25 11.48 -13.54
C THR A 386 -1.18 11.56 -12.02
N LEU A 387 -2.33 11.59 -11.35
CA LEU A 387 -2.40 11.44 -9.90
C LEU A 387 -2.03 10.00 -9.55
N LEU A 388 -0.98 9.80 -8.77
CA LEU A 388 -0.53 8.48 -8.36
C LEU A 388 -1.46 7.89 -7.28
N PRO A 389 -1.60 6.56 -7.20
CA PRO A 389 -2.43 5.95 -6.17
C PRO A 389 -1.88 6.30 -4.78
N GLY A 390 -2.75 6.76 -3.90
CA GLY A 390 -2.35 7.25 -2.57
C GLY A 390 -3.53 7.59 -1.68
N ARG A 391 -3.26 7.72 -0.38
CA ARG A 391 -4.28 8.00 0.63
C ARG A 391 -4.56 9.50 0.72
N ALA A 392 -5.83 9.85 0.76
CA ALA A 392 -6.35 11.19 0.89
C ALA A 392 -7.01 11.43 2.25
N SER A 393 -6.75 12.59 2.84
CA SER A 393 -7.55 13.18 3.92
C SER A 393 -8.57 14.14 3.30
N VAL A 394 -9.86 13.90 3.53
CA VAL A 394 -10.95 14.67 2.93
C VAL A 394 -11.53 15.62 3.96
N TYR A 395 -11.57 16.90 3.60
CA TYR A 395 -12.12 18.00 4.38
C TYR A 395 -13.27 18.64 3.62
N VAL A 396 -14.36 18.93 4.30
CA VAL A 396 -15.54 19.61 3.73
C VAL A 396 -15.83 20.82 4.60
N ASP A 397 -15.92 22.01 4.00
CA ASP A 397 -16.15 23.30 4.67
C ASP A 397 -15.21 23.53 5.87
N GLY A 398 -13.94 23.16 5.70
CA GLY A 398 -12.90 23.26 6.72
C GLY A 398 -12.83 22.14 7.75
N SER A 399 -13.83 21.25 7.81
CA SER A 399 -13.88 20.16 8.79
C SER A 399 -13.37 18.84 8.19
N PHE A 400 -12.58 18.07 8.96
CA PHE A 400 -12.14 16.74 8.54
C PHE A 400 -13.30 15.76 8.56
N ILE A 401 -13.59 15.10 7.43
CA ILE A 401 -14.71 14.17 7.31
C ILE A 401 -14.26 12.71 7.26
N SER A 402 -13.29 12.40 6.39
CA SER A 402 -12.91 11.01 6.15
C SER A 402 -11.50 10.85 5.57
N LYS A 403 -11.02 9.60 5.57
CA LYS A 403 -9.89 9.19 4.73
C LYS A 403 -10.41 8.36 3.57
N SER A 404 -9.89 8.61 2.39
CA SER A 404 -10.20 7.86 1.17
C SER A 404 -8.93 7.49 0.44
N ASP A 405 -9.01 6.59 -0.52
CA ASP A 405 -7.87 6.19 -1.35
C ASP A 405 -8.14 6.70 -2.78
N ILE A 406 -7.20 7.47 -3.34
CA ILE A 406 -7.25 7.94 -4.73
C ILE A 406 -6.57 6.86 -5.59
N PRO A 407 -7.21 6.38 -6.68
CA PRO A 407 -6.59 5.46 -7.61
C PRO A 407 -5.54 6.16 -8.49
N ALA A 408 -4.92 5.43 -9.42
CA ALA A 408 -4.16 6.08 -10.48
C ALA A 408 -5.12 6.80 -11.42
N VAL A 409 -5.03 8.13 -11.55
CA VAL A 409 -5.95 8.94 -12.36
C VAL A 409 -5.15 9.71 -13.40
N SER A 410 -5.31 9.39 -14.68
CA SER A 410 -4.63 10.07 -15.79
C SER A 410 -5.20 11.48 -16.03
N PRO A 411 -4.49 12.35 -16.76
CA PRO A 411 -5.07 13.61 -17.22
C PRO A 411 -6.39 13.37 -17.94
N LEU A 412 -7.37 14.24 -17.67
CA LEU A 412 -8.76 14.18 -18.17
C LEU A 412 -9.62 13.02 -17.65
N GLU A 413 -9.08 12.14 -16.81
CA GLU A 413 -9.84 11.08 -16.16
C GLU A 413 -10.57 11.61 -14.92
N LYS A 414 -11.67 10.95 -14.54
CA LYS A 414 -12.48 11.32 -13.37
C LYS A 414 -12.34 10.27 -12.28
N PHE A 415 -12.41 10.71 -11.02
CA PHE A 415 -12.44 9.79 -9.88
C PHE A 415 -13.49 10.20 -8.86
N ASP A 416 -14.00 9.22 -8.12
CA ASP A 416 -14.98 9.44 -7.08
C ASP A 416 -14.28 9.73 -5.74
N CYS A 417 -14.66 10.83 -5.09
CA CYS A 417 -14.22 11.22 -3.77
C CYS A 417 -15.41 11.21 -2.81
N PRO A 418 -15.48 10.23 -1.88
CA PRO A 418 -16.50 10.19 -0.84
C PRO A 418 -16.35 11.38 0.12
N LEU A 419 -17.41 12.18 0.26
CA LEU A 419 -17.44 13.36 1.14
C LEU A 419 -18.17 13.09 2.46
N GLY A 420 -18.55 11.84 2.73
CA GLY A 420 -19.20 11.43 3.97
C GLY A 420 -20.72 11.37 3.87
N LEU A 421 -21.39 11.54 5.01
CA LEU A 421 -22.84 11.46 5.16
C LEU A 421 -23.46 12.84 5.11
N ASP A 422 -24.64 12.94 4.51
CA ASP A 422 -25.45 14.16 4.50
C ASP A 422 -26.74 13.95 5.31
N PRO A 423 -26.79 14.39 6.58
CA PRO A 423 -27.96 14.19 7.44
C PRO A 423 -29.17 15.07 7.04
N SER A 424 -28.97 16.01 6.12
CA SER A 424 -30.01 16.94 5.66
C SER A 424 -30.94 16.30 4.62
N VAL A 425 -30.55 15.16 4.05
CA VAL A 425 -31.42 14.36 3.17
C VAL A 425 -31.82 13.10 3.92
N ARG A 426 -33.11 12.98 4.25
CA ARG A 426 -33.63 11.86 5.05
C ARG A 426 -34.45 10.93 4.19
N ILE A 427 -34.10 9.64 4.21
CA ILE A 427 -34.87 8.59 3.54
C ILE A 427 -35.59 7.74 4.59
N THR A 428 -36.89 7.56 4.39
CA THR A 428 -37.72 6.62 5.14
C THR A 428 -38.04 5.42 4.24
N TYR A 429 -37.59 4.24 4.63
CA TYR A 429 -37.89 2.98 3.95
C TYR A 429 -39.05 2.28 4.68
N HIS A 430 -40.26 2.33 4.10
CA HIS A 430 -41.46 1.83 4.77
C HIS A 430 -41.52 0.29 4.76
N PRO A 431 -42.25 -0.35 5.69
CA PRO A 431 -42.42 -1.80 5.69
C PRO A 431 -43.00 -2.32 4.36
N LEU A 432 -42.44 -3.44 3.88
CA LEU A 432 -42.88 -4.11 2.67
C LEU A 432 -44.34 -4.55 2.77
N SER A 433 -45.19 -4.10 1.86
CA SER A 433 -46.59 -4.55 1.79
C SER A 433 -46.71 -5.73 0.83
N LYS A 434 -47.41 -6.79 1.26
CA LYS A 434 -47.62 -8.02 0.48
C LYS A 434 -49.11 -8.30 0.35
N LYS A 435 -49.59 -8.49 -0.87
CA LYS A 435 -50.96 -8.94 -1.18
C LYS A 435 -50.88 -10.22 -2.01
N SER A 436 -51.69 -11.21 -1.67
CA SER A 436 -51.77 -12.48 -2.40
C SER A 436 -53.05 -12.54 -3.20
N THR A 437 -52.99 -13.05 -4.43
CA THR A 437 -54.15 -13.35 -5.24
C THR A 437 -53.94 -14.70 -5.92
N THR A 438 -54.91 -15.59 -5.78
CA THR A 438 -54.87 -16.91 -6.42
C THR A 438 -55.86 -16.90 -7.57
N SER A 439 -55.42 -17.25 -8.77
CA SER A 439 -56.26 -17.21 -9.98
C SER A 439 -56.00 -18.42 -10.90
N GLY A 440 -57.03 -18.84 -11.64
CA GLY A 440 -56.97 -19.90 -12.65
C GLY A 440 -58.08 -20.96 -12.53
N PHE A 441 -58.74 -21.27 -13.66
CA PHE A 441 -59.82 -22.27 -13.75
C PHE A 441 -59.30 -23.70 -14.05
N TYR A 442 -58.19 -23.83 -14.79
CA TYR A 442 -57.56 -25.13 -15.15
C TYR A 442 -56.19 -25.36 -14.52
N GLN A 443 -55.31 -24.33 -14.49
CA GLN A 443 -54.00 -24.38 -13.83
C GLN A 443 -53.96 -23.27 -12.79
N LYS A 444 -53.99 -23.65 -11.50
CA LYS A 444 -54.00 -22.68 -10.41
C LYS A 444 -52.61 -22.10 -10.24
N SER A 445 -52.51 -20.77 -10.29
CA SER A 445 -51.29 -20.01 -9.98
C SER A 445 -51.54 -19.11 -8.77
N THR A 446 -50.54 -18.99 -7.91
CA THR A 446 -50.52 -18.00 -6.83
C THR A 446 -49.66 -16.84 -7.29
N SER A 447 -50.20 -15.62 -7.21
CA SER A 447 -49.45 -14.41 -7.46
C SER A 447 -49.35 -13.55 -6.20
N TYR A 448 -48.15 -13.09 -5.88
CA TYR A 448 -47.87 -12.16 -4.79
C TYR A 448 -47.49 -10.80 -5.37
N VAL A 449 -48.25 -9.78 -5.00
CA VAL A 449 -47.91 -8.38 -5.29
C VAL A 449 -47.22 -7.79 -4.08
N TYR A 450 -46.00 -7.34 -4.30
CA TYR A 450 -45.16 -6.67 -3.32
C TYR A 450 -45.10 -5.19 -3.63
N VAL A 451 -45.27 -4.34 -2.62
CA VAL A 451 -45.20 -2.88 -2.72
C VAL A 451 -44.23 -2.36 -1.67
N GLN A 452 -43.12 -1.80 -2.14
CA GLN A 452 -42.11 -1.13 -1.34
C GLN A 452 -42.23 0.39 -1.54
N ARG A 453 -42.38 1.13 -0.44
CA ARG A 453 -42.52 2.60 -0.48
C ARG A 453 -41.30 3.24 0.16
N LEU A 454 -40.81 4.31 -0.45
CA LEU A 454 -39.75 5.16 0.09
C LEU A 454 -40.22 6.61 0.11
N THR A 455 -39.89 7.33 1.17
CA THR A 455 -40.09 8.78 1.24
C THR A 455 -38.75 9.45 1.44
N VAL A 456 -38.37 10.31 0.51
CA VAL A 456 -37.16 11.13 0.58
C VAL A 456 -37.55 12.55 0.96
N HIS A 457 -36.85 13.14 1.92
CA HIS A 457 -37.09 14.51 2.40
C HIS A 457 -35.80 15.30 2.36
N ASN A 458 -35.77 16.38 1.58
CA ASN A 458 -34.68 17.34 1.58
C ASN A 458 -34.98 18.44 2.61
N THR A 459 -34.17 18.53 3.67
CA THR A 459 -34.29 19.59 4.68
C THR A 459 -33.31 20.74 4.44
N LYS A 460 -32.57 20.73 3.33
CA LYS A 460 -31.66 21.83 2.97
C LYS A 460 -32.44 23.04 2.46
N VAL A 461 -31.79 24.20 2.58
CA VAL A 461 -32.21 25.45 1.93
C VAL A 461 -31.87 25.42 0.43
N SER A 462 -30.94 24.57 0.02
CA SER A 462 -30.55 24.33 -1.37
C SER A 462 -31.24 23.11 -1.99
N ARG A 463 -31.39 23.13 -3.31
CA ARG A 463 -31.90 22.01 -4.11
C ARG A 463 -30.87 20.87 -4.14
N VAL A 464 -31.33 19.62 -4.12
CA VAL A 464 -30.50 18.43 -4.37
C VAL A 464 -30.82 17.93 -5.78
N PRO A 465 -30.02 18.28 -6.81
CA PRO A 465 -30.42 18.09 -8.20
C PRO A 465 -30.22 16.67 -8.72
N LEU A 466 -29.42 15.84 -8.04
CA LEU A 466 -29.20 14.44 -8.40
C LEU A 466 -28.91 13.57 -7.17
N LEU A 467 -29.96 12.97 -6.63
CA LEU A 467 -29.88 11.87 -5.68
C LEU A 467 -30.16 10.55 -6.40
N LYS A 468 -29.18 9.64 -6.40
CA LYS A 468 -29.31 8.25 -6.87
C LYS A 468 -29.70 7.34 -5.70
N VAL A 469 -30.91 6.78 -5.73
CA VAL A 469 -31.39 5.80 -4.75
C VAL A 469 -31.44 4.43 -5.41
N VAL A 470 -30.65 3.48 -4.92
CA VAL A 470 -30.61 2.12 -5.47
C VAL A 470 -31.54 1.21 -4.66
N ASP A 471 -32.36 0.46 -5.38
CA ASP A 471 -33.22 -0.58 -4.81
C ASP A 471 -33.11 -1.88 -5.64
N ARG A 472 -33.75 -2.95 -5.18
CA ARG A 472 -33.74 -4.24 -5.87
C ARG A 472 -35.10 -4.93 -5.82
N ILE A 473 -35.39 -5.66 -6.87
CA ILE A 473 -36.44 -6.69 -6.91
C ILE A 473 -35.78 -8.08 -6.92
N PRO A 474 -36.46 -9.12 -6.41
CA PRO A 474 -35.96 -10.49 -6.52
C PRO A 474 -35.80 -10.89 -7.99
N VAL A 475 -34.80 -11.72 -8.28
CA VAL A 475 -34.59 -12.34 -9.59
C VAL A 475 -34.85 -13.83 -9.43
N SER A 476 -35.57 -14.43 -10.37
CA SER A 476 -35.81 -15.87 -10.34
C SER A 476 -34.63 -16.64 -10.92
N GLU A 477 -34.17 -17.67 -10.20
CA GLU A 477 -33.26 -18.69 -10.71
C GLU A 477 -34.02 -19.90 -11.30
N ASP A 478 -35.33 -19.99 -11.05
CA ASP A 478 -36.18 -21.09 -11.49
C ASP A 478 -37.15 -20.66 -12.58
N SER A 479 -37.21 -21.43 -13.67
CA SER A 479 -38.14 -21.25 -14.79
C SER A 479 -39.63 -21.26 -14.37
N GLN A 480 -39.97 -21.87 -13.24
CA GLN A 480 -41.34 -21.95 -12.73
C GLN A 480 -41.78 -20.70 -11.97
N ILE A 481 -40.85 -19.84 -11.56
CA ILE A 481 -41.14 -18.62 -10.81
C ILE A 481 -40.93 -17.44 -11.76
N THR A 482 -41.99 -16.68 -12.02
CA THR A 482 -41.92 -15.47 -12.85
C THR A 482 -41.94 -14.26 -11.95
N VAL A 483 -40.90 -13.42 -12.02
CA VAL A 483 -40.89 -12.10 -11.37
C VAL A 483 -41.08 -11.03 -12.43
N LYS A 484 -42.05 -10.14 -12.20
CA LYS A 484 -42.37 -9.04 -13.08
C LYS A 484 -42.35 -7.71 -12.32
N LEU A 485 -41.57 -6.77 -12.80
CA LEU A 485 -41.64 -5.39 -12.34
C LEU A 485 -42.94 -4.74 -12.84
N VAL A 486 -43.71 -4.14 -11.93
CA VAL A 486 -44.99 -3.49 -12.23
C VAL A 486 -44.86 -1.97 -12.20
N ASN A 487 -44.17 -1.42 -11.19
CA ASN A 487 -43.89 0.00 -11.07
C ASN A 487 -42.47 0.20 -10.51
N PRO A 488 -41.60 1.01 -11.12
CA PRO A 488 -41.78 1.74 -12.37
C PRO A 488 -41.83 0.77 -13.57
N PRO A 489 -42.54 1.10 -14.67
CA PRO A 489 -42.71 0.19 -15.82
C PRO A 489 -41.46 0.11 -16.71
N LEU A 490 -40.29 -0.21 -16.12
CA LEU A 490 -39.04 -0.42 -16.84
C LEU A 490 -39.08 -1.73 -17.62
N LYS A 491 -38.69 -1.67 -18.89
CA LYS A 491 -38.54 -2.86 -19.74
C LYS A 491 -37.08 -3.27 -19.74
N VAL A 492 -36.82 -4.58 -19.71
CA VAL A 492 -35.46 -5.11 -19.90
C VAL A 492 -35.11 -4.98 -21.40
N PRO A 493 -33.94 -4.42 -21.76
CA PRO A 493 -33.49 -4.40 -23.15
C PRO A 493 -33.48 -5.82 -23.72
N THR A 494 -34.18 -6.05 -24.83
CA THR A 494 -34.24 -7.37 -25.48
C THR A 494 -33.59 -7.28 -26.85
N SER A 495 -32.55 -8.08 -27.11
CA SER A 495 -31.96 -8.20 -28.43
C SER A 495 -32.93 -8.91 -29.38
N VAL A 496 -33.24 -8.28 -30.52
CA VAL A 496 -34.10 -8.85 -31.56
C VAL A 496 -33.30 -9.88 -32.36
N SER A 497 -33.70 -11.16 -32.33
CA SER A 497 -33.62 -12.03 -33.52
C SER A 497 -34.42 -13.34 -33.37
N LYS A 498 -35.53 -13.44 -34.12
CA LYS A 498 -35.80 -14.60 -34.99
C LYS A 498 -36.89 -14.26 -36.00
N PRO A 499 -36.68 -14.46 -37.31
CA PRO A 499 -37.70 -14.22 -38.32
C PRO A 499 -38.77 -15.32 -38.28
N GLN A 500 -40.01 -14.90 -38.46
CA GLN A 500 -41.20 -15.72 -38.63
C GLN A 500 -41.11 -16.50 -39.96
N PRO A 501 -41.49 -17.79 -40.02
CA PRO A 501 -41.49 -18.54 -41.27
C PRO A 501 -42.69 -18.09 -42.12
N VAL A 502 -42.41 -17.51 -43.29
CA VAL A 502 -43.42 -17.28 -44.33
C VAL A 502 -43.57 -18.55 -45.15
N ALA A 503 -44.82 -18.98 -45.29
CA ALA A 503 -45.26 -20.10 -46.10
C ALA A 503 -44.88 -19.92 -47.58
N GLY A 504 -44.53 -21.03 -48.22
CA GLY A 504 -44.02 -21.05 -49.58
C GLY A 504 -45.05 -20.74 -50.66
N SER A 505 -44.53 -20.35 -51.81
CA SER A 505 -45.05 -20.75 -53.12
C SER A 505 -43.89 -20.81 -54.11
N SER A 506 -43.96 -21.84 -54.94
CA SER A 506 -43.01 -22.31 -55.94
C SER A 506 -43.13 -21.51 -57.24
N GLU A 507 -42.02 -21.27 -57.96
CA GLU A 507 -41.76 -21.83 -59.31
C GLU A 507 -40.59 -21.15 -60.06
N ALA A 508 -39.83 -22.02 -60.75
CA ALA A 508 -39.11 -21.86 -62.03
C ALA A 508 -37.74 -21.14 -62.15
N ALA A 509 -36.75 -22.00 -62.49
CA ALA A 509 -35.51 -21.87 -63.27
C ALA A 509 -35.31 -20.60 -64.14
N THR A 510 -34.09 -20.11 -64.47
CA THR A 510 -33.00 -20.81 -65.19
C THR A 510 -31.72 -19.92 -65.28
N THR A 511 -30.50 -20.52 -65.27
CA THR A 511 -29.21 -20.09 -65.94
C THR A 511 -28.59 -18.71 -65.62
N THR A 512 -27.26 -18.44 -65.57
CA THR A 512 -26.00 -19.06 -66.01
C THR A 512 -24.80 -18.32 -65.33
N GLU A 513 -23.65 -19.00 -65.22
CA GLU A 513 -22.24 -18.52 -65.37
C GLU A 513 -21.70 -17.29 -64.57
N SER A 514 -20.77 -17.50 -63.64
CA SER A 514 -19.28 -17.48 -63.79
C SER A 514 -18.67 -16.06 -63.89
N ASN A 515 -17.83 -15.66 -62.92
CA ASN A 515 -16.39 -15.44 -63.10
C ASN A 515 -15.70 -14.89 -61.84
N GLU A 516 -14.43 -15.27 -61.70
CA GLU A 516 -13.44 -14.78 -60.74
C GLU A 516 -13.10 -13.29 -60.94
N GLY A 517 -12.57 -12.61 -59.90
CA GLY A 517 -12.06 -11.25 -60.05
C GLY A 517 -11.54 -10.59 -58.78
N THR A 518 -10.21 -10.58 -58.65
CA THR A 518 -9.36 -10.08 -57.58
C THR A 518 -9.36 -8.55 -57.40
N SER A 519 -9.09 -8.13 -56.15
CA SER A 519 -8.31 -6.95 -55.73
C SER A 519 -8.84 -5.50 -55.79
N SER A 520 -8.76 -4.89 -54.60
CA SER A 520 -8.26 -3.54 -54.30
C SER A 520 -9.00 -2.32 -54.86
N LYS A 521 -9.52 -1.45 -53.97
CA LYS A 521 -9.00 -0.09 -53.71
C LYS A 521 -9.95 0.76 -52.84
N ARG A 522 -9.33 1.45 -51.86
CA ARG A 522 -9.46 2.89 -51.53
C ARG A 522 -10.87 3.53 -51.54
N LEU A 523 -11.29 4.05 -50.39
CA LEU A 523 -12.01 5.32 -50.27
C LEU A 523 -11.49 6.03 -48.99
N SER A 524 -10.64 7.05 -49.09
CA SER A 524 -10.93 8.45 -49.47
C SER A 524 -11.70 9.20 -48.38
N ILE A 525 -10.91 10.02 -47.69
CA ILE A 525 -11.27 11.12 -46.80
C ILE A 525 -12.17 12.11 -47.55
N LEU A 526 -13.28 12.49 -46.91
CA LEU A 526 -14.03 13.70 -47.25
C LEU A 526 -14.40 14.43 -45.95
N SER A 527 -13.67 15.51 -45.74
CA SER A 527 -13.98 16.61 -44.84
C SER A 527 -15.31 17.26 -45.23
N SER A 528 -16.18 17.49 -44.25
CA SER A 528 -17.18 18.56 -44.36
C SER A 528 -17.17 19.40 -43.09
N SER A 529 -16.80 20.66 -43.31
CA SER A 529 -16.85 21.78 -42.41
C SER A 529 -18.31 22.16 -42.11
N GLY A 530 -18.66 22.24 -40.84
CA GLY A 530 -19.91 22.82 -40.37
C GLY A 530 -19.65 23.52 -39.03
N GLY A 531 -19.28 24.79 -39.10
CA GLY A 531 -19.18 25.63 -37.90
C GLY A 531 -20.56 25.90 -37.34
N SER A 532 -20.73 25.64 -36.05
CA SER A 532 -21.79 26.26 -35.25
C SER A 532 -21.16 26.86 -34.00
N THR A 533 -21.31 28.18 -33.93
CA THR A 533 -20.94 29.06 -32.82
C THR A 533 -21.62 28.58 -31.53
N LEU A 534 -20.83 28.08 -30.58
CA LEU A 534 -21.27 27.86 -29.21
C LEU A 534 -21.35 29.21 -28.51
N LYS A 535 -22.59 29.65 -28.25
CA LYS A 535 -22.87 30.70 -27.26
C LYS A 535 -22.45 30.18 -25.89
N SER A 536 -21.45 30.84 -25.33
CA SER A 536 -21.05 30.79 -23.93
C SER A 536 -22.26 31.05 -23.03
N ALA A 537 -22.73 30.00 -22.35
CA ALA A 537 -23.63 30.13 -21.21
C ALA A 537 -22.77 30.19 -19.95
N GLU A 538 -22.74 31.36 -19.32
CA GLU A 538 -22.26 31.56 -17.96
C GLU A 538 -22.98 30.56 -17.04
N ARG A 539 -22.26 29.62 -16.43
CA ARG A 539 -22.76 28.76 -15.35
C ARG A 539 -21.95 29.08 -14.09
N SER A 540 -22.56 29.90 -13.24
CA SER A 540 -22.12 30.17 -11.88
C SER A 540 -22.24 28.91 -11.01
N GLY A 541 -21.16 28.59 -10.30
CA GLY A 541 -21.11 27.70 -9.15
C GLY A 541 -20.95 26.21 -9.47
N GLY A 542 -20.11 25.53 -8.69
CA GLY A 542 -19.64 24.16 -8.87
C GLY A 542 -20.71 23.27 -9.46
N ALA A 543 -20.46 22.76 -10.67
CA ALA A 543 -21.50 22.14 -11.49
C ALA A 543 -22.14 20.98 -10.73
N LEU A 544 -23.36 21.18 -10.25
CA LEU A 544 -24.14 20.09 -9.72
C LEU A 544 -24.58 19.23 -10.90
N ALA A 545 -24.36 17.91 -10.82
CA ALA A 545 -24.83 17.01 -11.87
C ALA A 545 -26.35 17.13 -12.00
N SER A 546 -26.84 17.33 -13.23
CA SER A 546 -28.27 17.41 -13.50
C SER A 546 -28.80 16.04 -13.92
N ILE A 547 -30.03 15.70 -13.48
CA ILE A 547 -30.75 14.54 -14.01
C ILE A 547 -30.78 14.54 -15.54
N GLN A 548 -30.97 15.69 -16.17
CA GLN A 548 -31.08 15.75 -17.64
C GLN A 548 -29.81 15.29 -18.33
N GLU A 549 -28.64 15.63 -17.79
CA GLU A 549 -27.35 15.25 -18.34
C GLU A 549 -27.12 13.74 -18.17
N VAL A 550 -27.41 13.19 -16.99
CA VAL A 550 -27.26 11.74 -16.71
C VAL A 550 -28.22 10.90 -17.54
N VAL A 551 -29.47 11.35 -17.68
CA VAL A 551 -30.49 10.67 -18.49
C VAL A 551 -30.15 10.73 -19.98
N ALA A 552 -29.59 11.85 -20.46
CA ALA A 552 -29.14 11.99 -21.85
C ALA A 552 -27.94 11.08 -22.18
N SER A 553 -27.08 10.80 -21.21
CA SER A 553 -25.95 9.87 -21.35
C SER A 553 -26.30 8.41 -21.05
N SER A 554 -27.55 8.11 -20.65
CA SER A 554 -27.97 6.78 -20.24
C SER A 554 -28.05 5.81 -21.43
N ALA A 555 -27.43 4.64 -21.30
CA ALA A 555 -27.38 3.61 -22.34
C ALA A 555 -28.65 2.72 -22.37
N GLY A 556 -29.52 2.83 -21.37
CA GLY A 556 -30.69 1.97 -21.17
C GLY A 556 -32.04 2.71 -21.16
N PRO A 557 -33.16 1.96 -21.17
CA PRO A 557 -34.49 2.56 -21.08
C PRO A 557 -34.66 3.25 -19.72
N ASN A 558 -35.14 4.48 -19.75
CA ASN A 558 -35.52 5.24 -18.58
C ASN A 558 -37.02 5.52 -18.57
N VAL A 559 -37.59 5.71 -17.38
CA VAL A 559 -39.00 6.02 -17.20
C VAL A 559 -39.11 7.23 -16.28
N LYS A 560 -39.71 8.32 -16.79
CA LYS A 560 -40.10 9.46 -15.97
C LYS A 560 -41.29 9.05 -15.10
N VAL A 561 -41.12 9.05 -13.78
CA VAL A 561 -42.13 8.60 -12.82
C VAL A 561 -42.97 9.77 -12.31
N SER A 562 -42.32 10.89 -12.02
CA SER A 562 -42.96 12.15 -11.65
C SER A 562 -42.08 13.33 -12.07
N GLU A 563 -42.50 14.56 -11.79
CA GLU A 563 -41.60 15.71 -11.88
C GLU A 563 -40.38 15.49 -10.98
N GLY A 564 -39.18 15.73 -11.51
CA GLY A 564 -37.92 15.52 -10.79
C GLY A 564 -37.51 14.05 -10.54
N VAL A 565 -38.29 13.05 -10.96
CA VAL A 565 -37.98 11.63 -10.67
C VAL A 565 -37.94 10.79 -11.94
N VAL A 566 -36.81 10.14 -12.17
CA VAL A 566 -36.59 9.19 -13.26
C VAL A 566 -36.14 7.86 -12.68
N ALA A 567 -36.68 6.75 -13.18
CA ALA A 567 -36.21 5.42 -12.87
C ALA A 567 -35.45 4.85 -14.08
N GLN A 568 -34.40 4.07 -13.80
CA GLN A 568 -33.64 3.32 -14.79
C GLN A 568 -33.07 2.03 -14.17
N TRP A 569 -32.57 1.11 -14.99
CA TRP A 569 -31.83 -0.05 -14.48
C TRP A 569 -30.46 0.37 -13.96
N ASP A 570 -29.98 -0.28 -12.89
CA ASP A 570 -28.65 -0.01 -12.32
C ASP A 570 -27.55 -0.24 -13.35
N GLY A 571 -26.62 0.72 -13.44
CA GLY A 571 -25.52 0.75 -14.41
C GLY A 571 -25.87 1.39 -15.76
N ALA A 572 -27.12 1.81 -15.99
CA ALA A 572 -27.49 2.49 -17.24
C ALA A 572 -26.80 3.86 -17.42
N ASP A 573 -26.31 4.46 -16.34
CA ASP A 573 -25.51 5.69 -16.31
C ASP A 573 -24.03 5.51 -16.69
N ASP A 574 -23.57 4.28 -16.91
CA ASP A 574 -22.21 3.95 -17.31
C ASP A 574 -22.16 3.49 -18.77
N SER A 575 -21.47 4.28 -19.61
CA SER A 575 -21.32 4.02 -21.05
C SER A 575 -20.52 2.75 -21.38
N SER A 576 -19.84 2.14 -20.41
CA SER A 576 -19.07 0.92 -20.58
C SER A 576 -19.85 -0.37 -20.32
N VAL A 577 -21.08 -0.27 -19.80
CA VAL A 577 -21.90 -1.42 -19.42
C VAL A 577 -22.57 -2.06 -20.64
N ASP A 578 -22.56 -3.40 -20.66
CA ASP A 578 -23.31 -4.19 -21.64
C ASP A 578 -24.83 -3.96 -21.46
N VAL A 579 -25.46 -3.33 -22.45
CA VAL A 579 -26.89 -3.00 -22.45
C VAL A 579 -27.75 -4.26 -22.28
N ASP A 580 -27.30 -5.41 -22.79
CA ASP A 580 -28.01 -6.68 -22.65
C ASP A 580 -27.93 -7.26 -21.24
N ALA A 581 -27.03 -6.76 -20.38
CA ALA A 581 -26.94 -7.15 -18.98
C ALA A 581 -27.86 -6.33 -18.06
N LEU A 582 -28.33 -5.16 -18.51
CA LEU A 582 -29.16 -4.26 -17.70
C LEU A 582 -30.46 -4.92 -17.25
N GLY A 583 -30.77 -4.79 -15.97
CA GLY A 583 -31.98 -5.32 -15.34
C GLY A 583 -31.98 -6.82 -15.04
N LYS A 584 -31.02 -7.61 -15.55
CA LYS A 584 -30.92 -9.05 -15.23
C LYS A 584 -30.59 -9.32 -13.76
N ASN A 585 -29.94 -8.37 -13.08
CA ASN A 585 -29.61 -8.44 -11.65
C ASN A 585 -30.74 -7.91 -10.74
N GLY A 586 -31.86 -7.45 -11.30
CA GLY A 586 -33.01 -6.91 -10.57
C GLY A 586 -32.77 -5.58 -9.85
N LYS A 587 -31.63 -4.90 -10.08
CA LYS A 587 -31.31 -3.62 -9.41
C LYS A 587 -31.81 -2.43 -10.22
N ILE A 588 -32.36 -1.44 -9.52
CA ILE A 588 -33.00 -0.27 -10.11
C ILE A 588 -32.46 0.99 -9.44
N ASP A 589 -32.25 2.02 -10.25
CA ASP A 589 -31.87 3.36 -9.81
C ASP A 589 -33.04 4.32 -9.91
N TRP A 590 -33.30 5.05 -8.83
CA TRP A 590 -34.13 6.24 -8.84
C TRP A 590 -33.22 7.47 -8.84
N LEU A 591 -33.32 8.29 -9.89
CA LEU A 591 -32.66 9.58 -10.00
C LEU A 591 -33.66 10.67 -9.60
N CYS A 592 -33.37 11.39 -8.52
CA CYS A 592 -34.26 12.36 -7.89
C CYS A 592 -33.65 13.77 -7.83
N ASP A 593 -34.35 14.76 -8.38
CA ASP A 593 -34.13 16.19 -8.19
C ASP A 593 -35.14 16.64 -7.15
N ILE A 594 -34.65 17.03 -5.98
CA ILE A 594 -35.46 17.32 -4.81
C ILE A 594 -35.26 18.80 -4.44
N PRO A 595 -36.27 19.66 -4.66
CA PRO A 595 -36.21 21.06 -4.25
C PRO A 595 -36.00 21.22 -2.74
N ALA A 596 -35.60 22.43 -2.34
CA ALA A 596 -35.36 22.76 -0.94
C ALA A 596 -36.63 22.58 -0.10
N GLY A 597 -36.52 21.88 1.04
CA GLY A 597 -37.64 21.64 1.95
C GLY A 597 -38.69 20.62 1.46
N GLU A 598 -38.54 20.05 0.27
CA GLU A 598 -39.57 19.19 -0.33
C GLU A 598 -39.41 17.69 -0.03
N LYS A 599 -40.51 16.96 -0.25
CA LYS A 599 -40.58 15.50 -0.10
C LYS A 599 -40.96 14.83 -1.41
N VAL A 600 -40.24 13.77 -1.74
CA VAL A 600 -40.50 12.90 -2.89
C VAL A 600 -40.86 11.50 -2.41
N ASN A 601 -41.89 10.91 -2.99
CA ASN A 601 -42.30 9.53 -2.68
C ASN A 601 -41.99 8.61 -3.86
N LEU A 602 -41.29 7.53 -3.59
CA LEU A 602 -40.95 6.49 -4.56
C LEU A 602 -41.73 5.24 -4.23
N THR A 603 -42.25 4.56 -5.25
CA THR A 603 -43.01 3.31 -5.07
C THR A 603 -42.50 2.26 -6.02
N LEU A 604 -41.85 1.24 -5.48
CA LEU A 604 -41.42 0.06 -6.20
C LEU A 604 -42.47 -1.05 -6.00
N GLN A 605 -42.99 -1.59 -7.10
CA GLN A 605 -43.98 -2.66 -7.08
C GLN A 605 -43.57 -3.76 -8.05
N TRP A 606 -43.58 -5.00 -7.57
CA TRP A 606 -43.34 -6.18 -8.39
C TRP A 606 -44.32 -7.30 -8.06
N GLU A 607 -44.49 -8.18 -9.02
CA GLU A 607 -45.36 -9.33 -8.94
C GLU A 607 -44.52 -10.61 -9.06
N VAL A 608 -44.75 -11.56 -8.17
CA VAL A 608 -44.13 -12.90 -8.21
C VAL A 608 -45.23 -13.92 -8.42
N SER A 609 -45.22 -14.57 -9.59
CA SER A 609 -46.20 -15.59 -9.95
C SER A 609 -45.55 -16.98 -9.98
N MET A 610 -46.24 -17.95 -9.40
CA MET A 610 -45.76 -19.34 -9.31
C MET A 610 -46.93 -20.34 -9.33
N PRO A 611 -46.69 -21.61 -9.69
CA PRO A 611 -47.69 -22.68 -9.56
C PRO A 611 -48.17 -22.85 -8.11
N VAL A 612 -49.43 -23.23 -7.94
CA VAL A 612 -49.97 -23.54 -6.60
C VAL A 612 -49.26 -24.76 -6.00
N LYS A 613 -48.92 -24.68 -4.71
CA LYS A 613 -48.14 -25.65 -3.89
C LYS A 613 -46.61 -25.61 -4.07
N THR A 614 -46.05 -24.66 -4.83
CA THR A 614 -44.60 -24.44 -4.83
C THR A 614 -44.16 -23.81 -3.50
N GLN A 615 -43.23 -24.44 -2.78
CA GLN A 615 -42.57 -23.83 -1.64
C GLN A 615 -41.41 -22.97 -2.16
N VAL A 616 -41.47 -21.66 -1.90
CA VAL A 616 -40.42 -20.71 -2.28
C VAL A 616 -39.73 -20.19 -1.02
N VAL A 617 -38.41 -20.19 -1.03
CA VAL A 617 -37.57 -19.66 0.05
C VAL A 617 -36.94 -18.33 -0.43
N GLY A 618 -36.80 -17.35 0.46
CA GLY A 618 -36.10 -16.09 0.16
C GLY A 618 -36.96 -14.95 -0.40
N LEU A 619 -38.30 -15.04 -0.31
CA LEU A 619 -39.25 -13.98 -0.69
C LEU A 619 -39.69 -13.09 0.46
#